data_AF-A0A8H3XAV2-F1
#
_entry.id   AF-A0A8H3XAV2-F1
#
_cell.length_a   1.000
_cell.length_b   1.000
_cell.length_c   1.000
_cell.angle_alpha   90.00
_cell.angle_beta   90.00
_cell.angle_gamma   90.00
#
_symmetry.space_group_name_H-M   'P 1'
#
loop_
_entity.id
_entity.type
_entity.pdbx_description
1 polymer ?
#
loop_
_entity_poly.entity_id
_entity_poly.type
_entity_poly.pdbx_seq_one_letter_code
_entity_poly.pdbx_strand_id
1 'polypeptide(L)'
;MSHLYQDIERAFNYLDEEVSIGRIGGYGICSNAMAIPTTSDHISLPIILEKIPESRRHNFVAIQVPFNIFERDVIQGISSQNYSLAEYSKQKDIFLFTNRPLNAITGGTIRPLVNKSVDMDASFEEVSNNLANKFQKLGEFEIELNELFPYIDFKLSSKFIWAQILSENLNKLSQNYFATKYYLEKQVKPDIINCLESLSDYLKSNILNESAKNNLQDWITKYHAEFQSLSTILISYSYLNLLSINNDLDSIISTVSPSLYFDEDSPQKPYSPLSVKCLRINLANSLIGCTLVGMRNLNHVEDSILALRLSDNDITAEYLEEIYNCLQ
;
A
#
# COMPACT_ATOMS: atom_id res chain seq x y z
N MET A 1 21.34 11.13 -16.20
CA MET A 1 20.07 11.55 -16.83
C MET A 1 20.06 11.47 -18.36
N SER A 2 21.18 11.65 -19.10
CA SER A 2 21.14 11.64 -20.58
C SER A 2 20.71 10.29 -21.20
N HIS A 3 21.04 9.17 -20.56
CA HIS A 3 20.65 7.83 -21.04
C HIS A 3 19.14 7.58 -20.98
N LEU A 4 18.44 8.01 -19.91
CA LEU A 4 17.01 7.76 -19.77
C LEU A 4 16.17 8.40 -20.89
N TYR A 5 16.45 9.66 -21.21
CA TYR A 5 15.72 10.32 -22.30
C TYR A 5 16.08 9.76 -23.69
N GLN A 6 17.30 9.24 -23.87
CA GLN A 6 17.66 8.51 -25.09
C GLN A 6 16.90 7.17 -25.18
N ASP A 7 16.69 6.49 -24.05
CA ASP A 7 15.92 5.25 -24.00
C ASP A 7 14.44 5.50 -24.32
N ILE A 8 13.87 6.58 -23.78
CA ILE A 8 12.51 7.03 -24.10
C ILE A 8 12.38 7.34 -25.59
N GLU A 9 13.34 8.09 -26.15
CA GLU A 9 13.35 8.44 -27.57
C GLU A 9 13.44 7.20 -28.48
N ARG A 10 14.26 6.21 -28.12
CA ARG A 10 14.32 4.92 -28.82
C ARG A 10 13.01 4.15 -28.74
N ALA A 11 12.38 4.11 -27.57
CA ALA A 11 11.08 3.46 -27.39
C ALA A 11 9.99 4.14 -28.23
N PHE A 12 9.98 5.48 -28.27
CA PHE A 12 9.03 6.24 -29.09
C PHE A 12 9.20 5.99 -30.58
N ASN A 13 10.43 5.93 -31.08
CA ASN A 13 10.67 5.59 -32.48
C ASN A 13 10.09 4.22 -32.86
N TYR A 14 10.23 3.23 -31.98
CA TYR A 14 9.59 1.93 -32.18
C TYR A 14 8.05 2.03 -32.13
N LEU A 15 7.49 2.76 -31.16
CA LEU A 15 6.04 2.92 -31.04
C LEU A 15 5.42 3.70 -32.22
N ASP A 16 6.16 4.65 -32.79
CA ASP A 16 5.77 5.34 -34.03
C ASP A 16 5.66 4.37 -35.22
N GLU A 17 6.59 3.41 -35.34
CA GLU A 17 6.50 2.36 -36.34
C GLU A 17 5.24 1.52 -36.14
N GLU A 18 4.94 1.14 -34.89
CA GLU A 18 3.73 0.40 -34.52
C GLU A 18 2.43 1.17 -34.82
N VAL A 19 2.43 2.50 -34.67
CA VAL A 19 1.33 3.37 -35.12
C VAL A 19 1.23 3.37 -36.65
N SER A 20 2.36 3.52 -37.35
CA SER A 20 2.38 3.60 -38.82
C SER A 20 1.87 2.33 -39.50
N ILE A 21 2.08 1.15 -38.90
CA ILE A 21 1.55 -0.13 -39.38
C ILE A 21 0.12 -0.41 -38.88
N GLY A 22 -0.43 0.48 -38.04
CA GLY A 22 -1.81 0.40 -37.55
C GLY A 22 -2.04 -0.59 -36.40
N ARG A 23 -1.00 -1.04 -35.69
CA ARG A 23 -1.18 -1.95 -34.54
C ARG A 23 -1.78 -1.21 -33.34
N ILE A 24 -1.39 0.03 -33.14
CA ILE A 24 -1.86 0.91 -32.05
C ILE A 24 -2.27 2.27 -32.63
N GLY A 25 -3.21 2.96 -31.97
CA GLY A 25 -3.66 4.29 -32.39
C GLY A 25 -2.81 5.45 -31.84
N GLY A 26 -1.92 5.18 -30.90
CA GLY A 26 -1.08 6.15 -30.20
C GLY A 26 -0.45 5.52 -28.96
N TYR A 27 0.39 6.27 -28.27
CA TYR A 27 1.11 5.82 -27.09
C TYR A 27 1.23 6.92 -26.03
N GLY A 28 1.66 6.51 -24.83
CA GLY A 28 1.80 7.39 -23.69
C GLY A 28 2.85 6.89 -22.69
N ILE A 29 3.08 7.65 -21.62
CA ILE A 29 4.00 7.28 -20.54
C ILE A 29 3.25 7.14 -19.22
N CYS A 30 3.47 6.04 -18.51
CA CYS A 30 3.12 5.90 -17.11
C CYS A 30 4.35 6.17 -16.23
N SER A 31 4.23 7.09 -15.27
CA SER A 31 5.32 7.41 -14.34
C SER A 31 4.80 7.81 -12.97
N ASN A 32 5.44 7.30 -11.91
CA ASN A 32 5.13 7.68 -10.54
C ASN A 32 5.77 9.01 -10.13
N ALA A 33 6.76 9.49 -10.90
CA ALA A 33 7.63 10.59 -10.53
C ALA A 33 7.50 11.82 -11.46
N MET A 34 6.73 11.71 -12.55
CA MET A 34 6.55 12.81 -13.51
C MET A 34 5.97 14.07 -12.87
N ALA A 35 5.10 13.93 -11.86
CA ALA A 35 4.53 15.03 -11.12
C ALA A 35 5.45 15.59 -10.00
N ILE A 36 6.57 14.93 -9.68
CA ILE A 36 7.40 15.23 -8.50
C ILE A 36 8.84 15.57 -8.92
N PRO A 37 9.16 16.85 -9.20
CA PRO A 37 10.46 17.28 -9.75
C PRO A 37 11.68 17.00 -8.86
N THR A 38 11.46 16.82 -7.55
CA THR A 38 12.53 16.63 -6.55
C THR A 38 13.05 15.19 -6.47
N THR A 39 12.38 14.25 -7.13
CA THR A 39 12.73 12.83 -7.09
C THR A 39 13.83 12.50 -8.10
N SER A 40 14.68 11.51 -7.78
CA SER A 40 15.80 11.11 -8.65
C SER A 40 15.37 10.48 -9.96
N ASP A 41 14.18 9.89 -10.00
CA ASP A 41 13.55 9.24 -11.15
C ASP A 41 12.56 10.16 -11.89
N HIS A 42 12.54 11.46 -11.57
CA HIS A 42 11.72 12.44 -12.26
C HIS A 42 12.01 12.46 -13.77
N ILE A 43 10.92 12.43 -14.55
CA ILE A 43 10.95 12.67 -15.99
C ILE A 43 10.07 13.88 -16.30
N SER A 44 10.61 14.79 -17.12
CA SER A 44 9.97 16.06 -17.44
C SER A 44 9.19 15.95 -18.74
N LEU A 45 7.87 16.14 -18.67
CA LEU A 45 7.02 16.15 -19.87
C LEU A 45 7.46 17.21 -20.91
N PRO A 46 7.80 18.46 -20.54
CA PRO A 46 8.37 19.42 -21.48
C PRO A 46 9.59 18.89 -22.25
N ILE A 47 10.57 18.30 -21.55
CA ILE A 47 11.79 17.73 -22.16
C ILE A 47 11.43 16.55 -23.07
N ILE A 48 10.46 15.73 -22.69
CA ILE A 48 9.97 14.63 -23.52
C ILE A 48 9.39 15.17 -24.83
N LEU A 49 8.52 16.18 -24.76
CA LEU A 49 7.87 16.75 -25.95
C LEU A 49 8.86 17.44 -26.90
N GLU A 50 9.92 18.05 -26.39
CA GLU A 50 11.01 18.61 -27.20
C GLU A 50 11.77 17.54 -28.00
N LYS A 51 11.80 16.30 -27.49
CA LYS A 51 12.47 15.17 -28.15
C LYS A 51 11.61 14.47 -29.20
N ILE A 52 10.30 14.71 -29.21
CA ILE A 52 9.41 14.13 -30.21
C ILE A 52 9.37 15.04 -31.44
N PRO A 53 9.69 14.53 -32.65
CA PRO A 53 9.54 15.29 -33.87
C PRO A 53 8.11 15.82 -34.04
N GLU A 54 7.96 17.06 -34.51
CA GLU A 54 6.65 17.70 -34.71
C GLU A 54 5.68 16.82 -35.51
N SER A 55 6.19 16.18 -36.56
CA SER A 55 5.42 15.30 -37.45
C SER A 55 4.86 14.05 -36.76
N ARG A 56 5.33 13.70 -35.57
CA ARG A 56 4.92 12.52 -34.80
C ARG A 56 4.32 12.86 -33.44
N ARG A 57 4.24 14.14 -33.09
CA ARG A 57 3.73 14.57 -31.77
C ARG A 57 2.29 14.10 -31.52
N HIS A 58 1.48 14.00 -32.57
CA HIS A 58 0.10 13.51 -32.50
C HIS A 58 -0.01 12.03 -32.09
N ASN A 59 1.07 11.24 -32.20
CA ASN A 59 1.08 9.85 -31.75
C ASN A 59 1.26 9.73 -30.23
N PHE A 60 1.81 10.76 -29.57
CA PHE A 60 1.95 10.81 -28.12
C PHE A 60 0.70 11.45 -27.51
N VAL A 61 -0.21 10.61 -27.02
CA VAL A 61 -1.58 11.01 -26.71
C VAL A 61 -1.87 11.11 -25.22
N ALA A 62 -1.03 10.53 -24.36
CA ALA A 62 -1.37 10.37 -22.96
C ALA A 62 -0.21 10.28 -21.98
N ILE A 63 -0.49 10.68 -20.74
CA ILE A 63 0.33 10.35 -19.57
C ILE A 63 -0.52 9.70 -18.47
N GLN A 64 0.12 8.88 -17.65
CA GLN A 64 -0.49 8.26 -16.48
C GLN A 64 0.37 8.52 -15.24
N VAL A 65 -0.22 9.09 -14.19
CA VAL A 65 0.47 9.40 -12.92
C VAL A 65 -0.41 9.08 -11.70
N PRO A 66 0.16 8.88 -10.50
CA PRO A 66 -0.63 8.75 -9.28
C PRO A 66 -1.45 10.01 -8.98
N PHE A 67 -2.68 9.82 -8.52
CA PHE A 67 -3.50 10.88 -7.94
C PHE A 67 -4.49 10.32 -6.93
N ASN A 68 -4.49 10.90 -5.74
CA ASN A 68 -5.49 10.66 -4.70
C ASN A 68 -5.43 11.81 -3.67
N ILE A 69 -6.20 11.69 -2.60
CA ILE A 69 -6.28 12.72 -1.54
C ILE A 69 -4.93 13.03 -0.85
N PHE A 70 -3.94 12.13 -0.92
CA PHE A 70 -2.60 12.33 -0.37
C PHE A 70 -1.55 12.63 -1.46
N GLU A 71 -1.64 12.00 -2.63
CA GLU A 71 -0.74 12.21 -3.78
C GLU A 71 -1.35 13.24 -4.74
N ARG A 72 -1.04 14.52 -4.53
CA ARG A 72 -1.68 15.67 -5.22
C ARG A 72 -0.76 16.44 -6.16
N ASP A 73 0.50 16.04 -6.30
CA ASP A 73 1.52 16.80 -7.03
C ASP A 73 1.13 17.09 -8.49
N VAL A 74 0.31 16.24 -9.11
CA VAL A 74 -0.14 16.41 -10.51
C VAL A 74 -0.98 17.67 -10.74
N ILE A 75 -1.71 18.13 -9.71
CA ILE A 75 -2.55 19.35 -9.76
C ILE A 75 -1.91 20.53 -9.04
N GLN A 76 -0.80 20.32 -8.33
CA GLN A 76 -0.05 21.39 -7.68
C GLN A 76 0.93 22.02 -8.68
N GLY A 77 1.15 23.32 -8.56
CA GLY A 77 2.05 24.04 -9.47
C GLY A 77 3.48 23.51 -9.40
N ILE A 78 4.12 23.32 -10.55
CA ILE A 78 5.53 22.93 -10.61
C ILE A 78 6.37 24.18 -10.29
N SER A 79 7.27 24.13 -9.31
CA SER A 79 7.99 25.31 -8.77
C SER A 79 8.75 26.20 -9.78
N SER A 80 8.90 25.78 -11.03
CA SER A 80 9.58 26.52 -12.10
C SER A 80 8.64 27.05 -13.21
N GLN A 81 7.39 26.61 -13.26
CA GLN A 81 6.41 26.98 -14.28
C GLN A 81 5.07 27.18 -13.57
N ASN A 82 4.41 28.33 -13.69
CA ASN A 82 3.17 28.68 -12.98
C ASN A 82 1.94 27.77 -13.30
N TYR A 83 2.16 26.56 -13.81
CA TYR A 83 1.15 25.56 -14.16
C TYR A 83 1.53 24.21 -13.54
N SER A 84 0.52 23.46 -13.12
CA SER A 84 0.61 22.06 -12.71
C SER A 84 0.86 21.13 -13.91
N LEU A 85 1.26 19.88 -13.65
CA LEU A 85 1.41 18.88 -14.71
C LEU A 85 0.09 18.65 -15.46
N ALA A 86 -1.04 18.67 -14.74
CA ALA A 86 -2.36 18.51 -15.34
C ALA A 86 -2.72 19.67 -16.28
N GLU A 87 -2.48 20.92 -15.86
CA GLU A 87 -2.70 22.10 -16.70
C GLU A 87 -1.79 22.09 -17.93
N TYR A 88 -0.51 21.76 -17.75
CA TYR A 88 0.44 21.66 -18.87
C TYR A 88 0.02 20.59 -19.88
N SER A 89 -0.41 19.41 -19.41
CA SER A 89 -0.88 18.32 -20.27
C SER A 89 -2.11 18.74 -21.08
N LYS A 90 -3.07 19.41 -20.43
CA LYS A 90 -4.26 19.96 -21.08
C LYS A 90 -3.91 20.99 -22.16
N GLN A 91 -2.95 21.88 -21.91
CA GLN A 91 -2.49 22.86 -22.89
C GLN A 91 -1.82 22.22 -24.12
N LYS A 92 -1.26 21.01 -23.96
CA LYS A 92 -0.56 20.27 -25.02
C LYS A 92 -1.44 19.21 -25.69
N ASP A 93 -2.73 19.18 -25.39
CA ASP A 93 -3.68 18.17 -25.89
C ASP A 93 -3.27 16.73 -25.56
N ILE A 94 -2.69 16.54 -24.37
CA ILE A 94 -2.26 15.24 -23.85
C ILE A 94 -3.24 14.80 -22.77
N PHE A 95 -3.82 13.62 -22.95
CA PHE A 95 -4.80 13.09 -22.02
C PHE A 95 -4.13 12.64 -20.72
N LEU A 96 -4.68 13.06 -19.58
CA LEU A 96 -4.20 12.69 -18.25
C LEU A 96 -5.03 11.54 -17.67
N PHE A 97 -4.38 10.39 -17.52
CA PHE A 97 -4.86 9.28 -16.70
C PHE A 97 -4.27 9.36 -15.30
N THR A 98 -5.05 8.98 -14.31
CA THR A 98 -4.56 8.78 -12.95
C THR A 98 -4.67 7.33 -12.50
N ASN A 99 -3.89 6.95 -11.50
CA ASN A 99 -3.98 5.64 -10.87
C ASN A 99 -3.83 5.73 -9.35
N ARG A 100 -3.95 4.57 -8.69
CA ARG A 100 -3.90 4.42 -7.22
C ARG A 100 -4.90 5.29 -6.46
N PRO A 101 -6.19 5.36 -6.88
CA PRO A 101 -7.15 6.21 -6.19
C PRO A 101 -7.40 5.81 -4.73
N LEU A 102 -7.17 4.53 -4.38
CA LEU A 102 -7.41 3.98 -3.03
C LEU A 102 -6.15 3.39 -2.37
N ASN A 103 -4.99 3.45 -3.00
CA ASN A 103 -3.74 2.91 -2.44
C ASN A 103 -2.69 4.03 -2.40
N ALA A 104 -2.91 4.97 -1.49
CA ALA A 104 -2.09 6.17 -1.39
C ALA A 104 -0.69 5.85 -0.87
N ILE A 105 0.32 6.54 -1.41
CA ILE A 105 1.64 6.59 -0.82
C ILE A 105 1.75 7.87 0.02
N THR A 106 1.81 7.72 1.34
CA THR A 106 1.92 8.85 2.28
C THR A 106 2.82 8.50 3.44
N GLY A 107 3.67 9.46 3.87
CA GLY A 107 4.67 9.24 4.92
C GLY A 107 5.66 8.10 4.63
N GLY A 108 5.93 7.81 3.35
CA GLY A 108 6.76 6.66 2.94
C GLY A 108 6.10 5.29 3.08
N THR A 109 4.78 5.25 3.28
CA THR A 109 4.00 4.03 3.51
C THR A 109 2.85 3.91 2.51
N ILE A 110 2.43 2.68 2.23
CA ILE A 110 1.21 2.43 1.44
C ILE A 110 0.03 2.42 2.41
N ARG A 111 -0.90 3.35 2.22
CA ARG A 111 -2.13 3.49 2.98
C ARG A 111 -3.33 3.16 2.08
N PRO A 112 -3.93 1.97 2.22
CA PRO A 112 -5.24 1.68 1.66
C PRO A 112 -6.28 2.66 2.22
N LEU A 113 -7.08 3.28 1.35
CA LEU A 113 -8.13 4.24 1.71
C LEU A 113 -9.49 3.55 1.82
N VAL A 114 -9.56 2.61 2.75
CA VAL A 114 -10.77 1.82 3.05
C VAL A 114 -10.92 1.71 4.57
N ASN A 115 -12.16 1.74 5.05
CA ASN A 115 -12.45 1.77 6.48
C ASN A 115 -13.36 0.62 6.95
N LYS A 116 -13.59 -0.39 6.09
CA LYS A 116 -14.27 -1.63 6.44
C LYS A 116 -13.40 -2.84 6.07
N SER A 117 -13.39 -3.85 6.94
CA SER A 117 -12.72 -5.14 6.69
C SER A 117 -13.67 -6.11 5.98
N VAL A 118 -13.14 -6.98 5.12
CA VAL A 118 -13.95 -8.04 4.47
C VAL A 118 -14.13 -9.23 5.43
N ASP A 119 -13.18 -9.42 6.35
CA ASP A 119 -12.97 -10.72 7.02
C ASP A 119 -12.64 -10.64 8.52
N MET A 120 -12.91 -9.51 9.20
CA MET A 120 -12.56 -9.36 10.64
C MET A 120 -13.78 -8.95 11.46
N ASP A 121 -14.42 -9.94 12.08
CA ASP A 121 -15.47 -9.76 13.10
C ASP A 121 -14.88 -9.46 14.49
N ALA A 122 -13.58 -9.64 14.67
CA ALA A 122 -12.90 -9.46 15.95
C ALA A 122 -12.73 -7.98 16.31
N SER A 123 -13.04 -7.63 17.56
CA SER A 123 -12.85 -6.26 18.05
C SER A 123 -11.37 -5.92 18.25
N PHE A 124 -11.04 -4.62 18.26
CA PHE A 124 -9.68 -4.16 18.55
C PHE A 124 -9.17 -4.63 19.92
N GLU A 125 -10.06 -4.66 20.92
CA GLU A 125 -9.74 -5.15 22.27
C GLU A 125 -9.41 -6.64 22.27
N GLU A 126 -10.22 -7.46 21.60
CA GLU A 126 -9.97 -8.90 21.46
C GLU A 126 -8.63 -9.18 20.77
N VAL A 127 -8.33 -8.49 19.68
CA VAL A 127 -7.07 -8.65 18.95
C VAL A 127 -5.89 -8.19 19.80
N SER A 128 -6.02 -7.09 20.56
CA SER A 128 -4.98 -6.57 21.44
C SER A 128 -4.67 -7.53 22.59
N ASN A 129 -5.70 -8.06 23.25
CA ASN A 129 -5.55 -9.04 24.33
C ASN A 129 -4.94 -10.35 23.81
N ASN A 130 -5.38 -10.82 22.65
CA ASN A 130 -4.80 -11.99 22.00
C ASN A 130 -3.33 -11.75 21.64
N LEU A 131 -2.98 -10.56 21.12
CA LEU A 131 -1.61 -10.23 20.77
C LEU A 131 -0.69 -10.28 22.00
N ALA A 132 -1.10 -9.68 23.12
CA ALA A 132 -0.35 -9.72 24.37
C ALA A 132 -0.13 -11.16 24.87
N ASN A 133 -1.19 -11.97 24.86
CA ASN A 133 -1.11 -13.39 25.24
C ASN A 133 -0.17 -14.18 24.33
N LYS A 134 -0.15 -13.90 23.02
CA LYS A 134 0.74 -14.56 22.06
C LYS A 134 2.20 -14.17 22.25
N PHE A 135 2.49 -12.91 22.55
CA PHE A 135 3.83 -12.49 22.91
C PHE A 135 4.35 -13.19 24.17
N GLN A 136 3.51 -13.26 25.21
CA GLN A 136 3.86 -13.96 26.45
C GLN A 136 4.18 -15.43 26.18
N LYS A 137 3.30 -16.16 25.50
CA LYS A 137 3.50 -17.58 25.19
C LYS A 137 4.73 -17.85 24.35
N LEU A 138 4.99 -17.02 23.34
CA LEU A 138 6.19 -17.17 22.52
C LEU A 138 7.45 -16.96 23.39
N GLY A 139 7.46 -15.95 24.27
CA GLY A 139 8.56 -15.72 25.21
C GLY A 139 8.75 -16.86 26.22
N GLU A 140 7.66 -17.48 26.70
CA GLU A 140 7.73 -18.67 27.55
C GLU A 140 8.44 -19.82 26.84
N PHE A 141 8.17 -20.07 25.56
CA PHE A 141 8.91 -21.08 24.78
C PHE A 141 10.39 -20.74 24.60
N GLU A 142 10.73 -19.46 24.43
CA GLU A 142 12.14 -18.99 24.29
C GLU A 142 12.94 -19.20 25.59
N ILE A 143 12.29 -19.04 26.75
CA ILE A 143 12.87 -19.37 28.06
C ILE A 143 12.98 -20.89 28.22
N GLU A 144 11.89 -21.62 27.93
CA GLU A 144 11.83 -23.08 28.01
C GLU A 144 12.95 -23.75 27.19
N LEU A 145 13.28 -23.20 26.02
CA LEU A 145 14.37 -23.70 25.18
C LEU A 145 15.70 -23.76 25.94
N ASN A 146 16.00 -22.73 26.72
CA ASN A 146 17.25 -22.62 27.47
C ASN A 146 17.22 -23.44 28.77
N GLU A 147 16.07 -23.57 29.42
CA GLU A 147 15.94 -24.29 30.70
C GLU A 147 15.84 -25.81 30.52
N LEU A 148 15.01 -26.29 29.58
CA LEU A 148 14.74 -27.72 29.39
C LEU A 148 15.74 -28.40 28.46
N PHE A 149 16.44 -27.63 27.62
CA PHE A 149 17.39 -28.16 26.64
C PHE A 149 18.78 -27.51 26.75
N PRO A 150 19.42 -27.55 27.93
CA PRO A 150 20.71 -26.88 28.18
C PRO A 150 21.88 -27.45 27.38
N TYR A 151 21.68 -28.60 26.71
CA TYR A 151 22.67 -29.25 25.85
C TYR A 151 22.72 -28.65 24.43
N ILE A 152 21.72 -27.85 24.04
CA ILE A 152 21.71 -27.14 22.76
C ILE A 152 22.82 -26.07 22.79
N ASP A 153 23.53 -25.92 21.67
CA ASP A 153 24.54 -24.87 21.51
C ASP A 153 23.91 -23.50 21.79
N PHE A 154 24.51 -22.73 22.70
CA PHE A 154 24.10 -21.37 23.03
C PHE A 154 23.96 -20.49 21.78
N LYS A 155 24.84 -20.67 20.77
CA LYS A 155 24.77 -19.92 19.51
C LYS A 155 23.49 -20.22 18.72
N LEU A 156 22.90 -21.40 18.91
CA LEU A 156 21.65 -21.79 18.28
C LEU A 156 20.45 -21.35 19.12
N SER A 157 20.48 -21.53 20.44
CA SER A 157 19.38 -21.11 21.31
C SER A 157 19.23 -19.59 21.37
N SER A 158 20.32 -18.82 21.32
CA SER A 158 20.29 -17.36 21.33
C SER A 158 19.63 -16.71 20.10
N LYS A 159 19.30 -17.50 19.07
CA LYS A 159 18.56 -17.02 17.88
C LYS A 159 17.05 -16.93 18.12
N PHE A 160 16.54 -17.54 19.19
CA PHE A 160 15.12 -17.56 19.55
C PHE A 160 14.85 -16.45 20.57
N ILE A 161 14.77 -15.21 20.07
CA ILE A 161 14.45 -13.99 20.84
C ILE A 161 13.40 -13.13 20.11
N TRP A 162 12.55 -13.78 19.33
CA TRP A 162 11.61 -13.12 18.43
C TRP A 162 10.45 -12.49 19.17
N ALA A 163 10.04 -13.04 20.32
CA ALA A 163 9.02 -12.40 21.16
C ALA A 163 9.48 -10.99 21.58
N GLN A 164 10.72 -10.87 22.05
CA GLN A 164 11.32 -9.59 22.44
C GLN A 164 11.48 -8.65 21.23
N ILE A 165 12.13 -9.10 20.16
CA ILE A 165 12.38 -8.28 18.96
C ILE A 165 11.08 -7.69 18.40
N LEU A 166 10.05 -8.53 18.25
CA LEU A 166 8.77 -8.09 17.68
C LEU A 166 7.99 -7.19 18.65
N SER A 167 8.06 -7.45 19.96
CA SER A 167 7.42 -6.60 20.98
C SER A 167 8.05 -5.22 21.05
N GLU A 168 9.39 -5.11 21.03
CA GLU A 168 10.10 -3.83 21.06
C GLU A 168 9.81 -2.98 19.81
N ASN A 169 9.55 -3.64 18.67
CA ASN A 169 9.23 -2.97 17.42
C ASN A 169 7.72 -2.81 17.17
N LEU A 170 6.86 -3.20 18.12
CA LEU A 170 5.41 -3.29 17.92
C LEU A 170 4.80 -1.97 17.45
N ASN A 171 5.19 -0.83 18.04
CA ASN A 171 4.66 0.48 17.65
C ASN A 171 4.98 0.81 16.17
N LYS A 172 6.20 0.49 15.71
CA LYS A 172 6.57 0.72 14.31
C LYS A 172 5.82 -0.24 13.37
N LEU A 173 5.63 -1.48 13.81
CA LEU A 173 4.92 -2.50 13.03
C LEU A 173 3.41 -2.21 12.94
N SER A 174 2.80 -1.68 14.00
CA SER A 174 1.36 -1.37 13.99
C SER A 174 0.99 -0.17 13.12
N GLN A 175 1.95 0.73 12.86
CA GLN A 175 1.73 1.92 12.03
C GLN A 175 1.64 1.62 10.52
N ASN A 176 2.24 0.53 10.05
CA ASN A 176 2.28 0.22 8.62
C ASN A 176 1.93 -1.24 8.34
N TYR A 177 0.65 -1.48 8.08
CA TYR A 177 0.12 -2.80 7.72
C TYR A 177 0.90 -3.49 6.60
N PHE A 178 1.16 -2.78 5.50
CA PHE A 178 1.80 -3.38 4.32
C PHE A 178 3.25 -3.79 4.62
N ALA A 179 4.03 -2.90 5.25
CA ALA A 179 5.41 -3.18 5.61
C ALA A 179 5.49 -4.30 6.67
N THR A 180 4.58 -4.33 7.62
CA THR A 180 4.53 -5.38 8.66
C THR A 180 4.24 -6.74 8.08
N LYS A 181 3.21 -6.84 7.23
CA LYS A 181 2.92 -8.09 6.51
C LYS A 181 4.12 -8.55 5.69
N TYR A 182 4.72 -7.65 4.92
CA TYR A 182 5.89 -7.96 4.10
C TYR A 182 7.09 -8.42 4.95
N TYR A 183 7.41 -7.69 6.02
CA TYR A 183 8.51 -8.00 6.94
C TYR A 183 8.34 -9.38 7.58
N LEU A 184 7.15 -9.67 8.11
CA LEU A 184 6.86 -10.95 8.74
C LEU A 184 6.91 -12.11 7.74
N GLU A 185 6.30 -11.97 6.56
CA GLU A 185 6.21 -13.04 5.57
C GLU A 185 7.52 -13.28 4.81
N LYS A 186 8.31 -12.24 4.55
CA LYS A 186 9.49 -12.31 3.67
C LYS A 186 10.83 -12.30 4.38
N GLN A 187 10.87 -11.88 5.65
CA GLN A 187 12.13 -11.83 6.41
C GLN A 187 12.03 -12.71 7.66
N VAL A 188 11.12 -12.39 8.58
CA VAL A 188 11.05 -13.07 9.88
C VAL A 188 10.69 -14.55 9.76
N LYS A 189 9.65 -14.88 8.99
CA LYS A 189 9.19 -16.27 8.82
C LYS A 189 10.29 -17.16 8.21
N PRO A 190 10.94 -16.79 7.10
CA PRO A 190 12.09 -17.54 6.59
C PRO A 190 13.21 -17.73 7.63
N ASP A 191 13.57 -16.69 8.37
CA ASP A 191 14.64 -16.76 9.37
C ASP A 191 14.32 -17.74 10.50
N ILE A 192 13.07 -17.74 10.99
CA ILE A 192 12.60 -18.69 12.00
C ILE A 192 12.59 -20.11 11.45
N ILE A 193 12.09 -20.32 10.23
CA ILE A 193 12.08 -21.65 9.60
C ILE A 193 13.52 -22.20 9.51
N ASN A 194 14.47 -21.39 9.05
CA ASN A 194 15.89 -21.77 8.99
C ASN A 194 16.46 -22.14 10.38
N CYS A 195 16.06 -21.42 11.44
CA CYS A 195 16.48 -21.73 12.80
C CYS A 195 15.86 -23.04 13.33
N LEU A 196 14.59 -23.29 13.02
CA LEU A 196 13.89 -24.53 13.38
C LEU A 196 14.44 -25.75 12.61
N GLU A 197 14.83 -25.58 11.35
CA GLU A 197 15.53 -26.60 10.57
C GLU A 197 16.90 -26.91 11.18
N SER A 198 17.64 -25.88 11.61
CA SER A 198 18.91 -26.06 12.31
C SER A 198 18.77 -26.85 13.61
N LEU A 199 17.70 -26.63 14.38
CA LEU A 199 17.36 -27.46 15.56
C LEU A 199 17.00 -28.90 15.17
N SER A 200 16.25 -29.06 14.08
CA SER A 200 15.87 -30.38 13.56
C SER A 200 17.08 -31.18 13.07
N ASP A 201 18.10 -30.53 12.54
CA ASP A 201 19.35 -31.18 12.14
C ASP A 201 20.26 -31.49 13.34
N TYR A 202 20.23 -30.65 14.37
CA TYR A 202 20.86 -30.95 15.65
C TYR A 202 20.30 -32.23 16.28
N LEU A 203 18.98 -32.45 16.19
CA LEU A 203 18.30 -33.68 16.63
C LEU A 203 18.81 -34.94 15.92
N LYS A 204 19.08 -34.84 14.61
CA LYS A 204 19.56 -35.98 13.79
C LYS A 204 21.03 -36.30 14.06
N SER A 205 21.84 -35.26 14.31
CA SER A 205 23.30 -35.37 14.35
C SER A 205 23.84 -35.77 15.73
N ASN A 206 23.09 -35.50 16.81
CA ASN A 206 23.54 -35.76 18.17
C ASN A 206 22.90 -37.01 18.78
N ILE A 207 23.66 -37.70 19.62
CA ILE A 207 23.19 -38.88 20.36
C ILE A 207 22.39 -38.38 21.58
N LEU A 208 21.11 -38.10 21.35
CA LEU A 208 20.13 -37.78 22.39
C LEU A 208 19.30 -39.03 22.74
N ASN A 209 18.82 -39.10 23.98
CA ASN A 209 17.84 -40.14 24.35
C ASN A 209 16.48 -39.87 23.65
N GLU A 210 15.68 -40.92 23.45
CA GLU A 210 14.42 -40.82 22.70
C GLU A 210 13.41 -39.85 23.34
N SER A 211 13.41 -39.74 24.67
CA SER A 211 12.57 -38.76 25.38
C SER A 211 12.95 -37.32 25.05
N ALA A 212 14.24 -36.99 25.02
CA ALA A 212 14.74 -35.65 24.73
C ALA A 212 14.49 -35.27 23.27
N LYS A 213 14.63 -36.23 22.35
CA LYS A 213 14.27 -36.03 20.94
C LYS A 213 12.80 -35.71 20.77
N ASN A 214 11.91 -36.49 21.40
CA ASN A 214 10.47 -36.27 21.33
C ASN A 214 10.07 -34.92 21.94
N ASN A 215 10.63 -34.55 23.10
CA ASN A 215 10.33 -33.28 23.75
C ASN A 215 10.77 -32.08 22.90
N LEU A 216 11.98 -32.12 22.32
CA LEU A 216 12.46 -31.02 21.48
C LEU A 216 11.70 -30.96 20.14
N GLN A 217 11.32 -32.10 19.55
CA GLN A 217 10.47 -32.12 18.36
C GLN A 217 9.07 -31.52 18.61
N ASP A 218 8.48 -31.82 19.77
CA ASP A 218 7.21 -31.25 20.21
C ASP A 218 7.36 -29.74 20.44
N TRP A 219 8.44 -29.30 21.08
CA TRP A 219 8.77 -27.88 21.25
C TRP A 219 8.89 -27.14 19.90
N ILE A 220 9.64 -27.70 18.92
CA ILE A 220 9.79 -27.13 17.57
C ILE A 220 8.41 -26.92 16.92
N THR A 221 7.55 -27.93 17.02
CA THR A 221 6.21 -27.90 16.43
C THR A 221 5.33 -26.83 17.10
N LYS A 222 5.36 -26.77 18.44
CA LYS A 222 4.59 -25.80 19.22
C LYS A 222 5.08 -24.36 19.01
N TYR A 223 6.39 -24.13 19.03
CA TYR A 223 6.98 -22.82 18.76
C TYR A 223 6.60 -22.31 17.37
N HIS A 224 6.72 -23.17 16.36
CA HIS A 224 6.33 -22.81 14.99
C HIS A 224 4.85 -22.43 14.89
N ALA A 225 3.96 -23.24 15.47
CA ALA A 225 2.52 -22.97 15.46
C ALA A 225 2.19 -21.66 16.20
N GLU A 226 2.84 -21.40 17.33
CA GLU A 226 2.61 -20.19 18.11
C GLU A 226 3.13 -18.94 17.39
N PHE A 227 4.30 -19.03 16.73
CA PHE A 227 4.81 -17.96 15.89
C PHE A 227 3.89 -17.65 14.70
N GLN A 228 3.39 -18.67 13.97
CA GLN A 228 2.44 -18.43 12.88
C GLN A 228 1.19 -17.70 13.41
N SER A 229 0.67 -18.14 14.55
CA SER A 229 -0.49 -17.51 15.20
C SER A 229 -0.22 -16.06 15.62
N LEU A 230 0.95 -15.78 16.23
CA LEU A 230 1.38 -14.43 16.58
C LEU A 230 1.48 -13.55 15.32
N SER A 231 2.11 -14.05 14.26
CA SER A 231 2.28 -13.31 13.00
C SER A 231 0.93 -12.93 12.40
N THR A 232 -0.05 -13.84 12.39
CA THR A 232 -1.40 -13.55 11.90
C THR A 232 -2.07 -12.47 12.75
N ILE A 233 -2.03 -12.60 14.08
CA ILE A 233 -2.66 -11.63 14.99
C ILE A 233 -1.97 -10.26 14.89
N LEU A 234 -0.65 -10.20 14.73
CA LEU A 234 0.08 -8.95 14.57
C LEU A 234 -0.27 -8.23 13.26
N ILE A 235 -0.44 -8.98 12.16
CA ILE A 235 -0.93 -8.44 10.89
C ILE A 235 -2.36 -7.90 11.06
N SER A 236 -3.24 -8.67 11.71
CA SER A 236 -4.59 -8.25 12.05
C SER A 236 -4.63 -6.98 12.91
N TYR A 237 -3.77 -6.89 13.92
CA TYR A 237 -3.63 -5.70 14.77
C TYR A 237 -3.21 -4.47 13.98
N SER A 238 -2.18 -4.59 13.13
CA SER A 238 -1.73 -3.48 12.27
C SER A 238 -2.81 -3.05 11.27
N TYR A 239 -3.64 -3.98 10.80
CA TYR A 239 -4.76 -3.68 9.92
C TYR A 239 -5.89 -2.95 10.64
N LEU A 240 -6.26 -3.38 11.85
CA LEU A 240 -7.27 -2.68 12.66
C LEU A 240 -6.83 -1.27 13.02
N ASN A 241 -5.55 -1.07 13.32
CA ASN A 241 -4.99 0.26 13.56
C ASN A 241 -5.15 1.15 12.31
N LEU A 242 -4.82 0.63 11.11
CA LEU A 242 -5.06 1.32 9.84
C LEU A 242 -6.55 1.69 9.67
N LEU A 243 -7.47 0.76 9.94
CA LEU A 243 -8.91 1.01 9.84
C LEU A 243 -9.36 2.10 10.81
N SER A 244 -8.83 2.14 12.04
CA SER A 244 -9.11 3.19 13.01
C SER A 244 -8.72 4.57 12.48
N ILE A 245 -7.49 4.72 11.98
CA ILE A 245 -7.00 5.98 11.40
C ILE A 245 -7.82 6.37 10.15
N ASN A 246 -8.31 5.39 9.41
CA ASN A 246 -9.20 5.60 8.27
C ASN A 246 -10.63 5.99 8.68
N ASN A 247 -11.15 5.52 9.80
CA ASN A 247 -12.42 5.99 10.36
C ASN A 247 -12.31 7.46 10.80
N ASP A 248 -11.20 7.85 11.41
CA ASP A 248 -10.95 9.25 11.77
C ASP A 248 -10.92 10.14 10.52
N LEU A 249 -10.21 9.69 9.48
CA LEU A 249 -10.18 10.36 8.18
C LEU A 249 -11.57 10.48 7.54
N ASP A 250 -12.35 9.40 7.58
CA ASP A 250 -13.73 9.37 7.07
C ASP A 250 -14.62 10.40 7.77
N SER A 251 -14.49 10.52 9.09
CA SER A 251 -15.18 11.48 9.94
C SER A 251 -14.77 12.94 9.63
N ILE A 252 -13.46 13.19 9.48
CA ILE A 252 -12.93 14.51 9.10
C ILE A 252 -13.50 14.93 7.74
N ILE A 253 -13.46 14.05 6.73
CA ILE A 253 -13.98 14.36 5.39
C ILE A 253 -15.49 14.63 5.45
N SER A 254 -16.27 13.83 6.20
CA SER A 254 -17.71 14.09 6.40
C SER A 254 -17.98 15.46 7.02
N THR A 255 -17.11 15.89 7.94
CA THR A 255 -17.28 17.15 8.68
C THR A 255 -16.99 18.35 7.79
N VAL A 256 -15.93 18.27 6.98
CA VAL A 256 -15.52 19.33 6.05
C VAL A 256 -16.48 19.43 4.87
N SER A 257 -16.93 18.29 4.34
CA SER A 257 -17.89 18.26 3.24
C SER A 257 -19.08 17.37 3.58
N PRO A 258 -20.15 17.94 4.17
CA PRO A 258 -21.38 17.20 4.50
C PRO A 258 -22.05 16.53 3.29
N SER A 259 -21.80 17.00 2.07
CA SER A 259 -22.26 16.37 0.82
C SER A 259 -21.68 14.95 0.58
N LEU A 260 -20.57 14.65 1.27
CA LEU A 260 -19.89 13.36 1.22
C LEU A 260 -20.34 12.42 2.35
N TYR A 261 -21.17 12.88 3.29
CA TYR A 261 -21.66 12.06 4.40
C TYR A 261 -22.57 10.93 3.90
N PHE A 262 -22.39 9.74 4.48
CA PHE A 262 -23.25 8.59 4.23
C PHE A 262 -24.06 8.28 5.49
N ASP A 263 -25.38 8.32 5.37
CA ASP A 263 -26.28 7.85 6.42
C ASP A 263 -26.28 6.31 6.49
N GLU A 264 -26.17 5.76 7.69
CA GLU A 264 -26.07 4.31 7.90
C GLU A 264 -27.33 3.55 7.50
N ASP A 265 -28.48 4.25 7.50
CA ASP A 265 -29.80 3.74 7.16
C ASP A 265 -30.17 3.91 5.67
N SER A 266 -29.25 4.46 4.85
CA SER A 266 -29.49 4.64 3.42
C SER A 266 -29.51 3.32 2.65
N PRO A 267 -30.44 3.14 1.69
CA PRO A 267 -30.49 1.94 0.84
C PRO A 267 -29.29 1.81 -0.11
N GLN A 268 -28.49 2.87 -0.29
CA GLN A 268 -27.27 2.88 -1.11
C GLN A 268 -26.02 2.88 -0.22
N LYS A 269 -25.94 1.93 0.71
CA LYS A 269 -24.84 1.85 1.68
C LYS A 269 -23.54 1.41 0.99
N PRO A 270 -22.46 2.20 1.07
CA PRO A 270 -21.17 1.77 0.56
C PRO A 270 -20.61 0.61 1.39
N TYR A 271 -19.77 -0.22 0.77
CA TYR A 271 -18.96 -1.16 1.53
C TYR A 271 -17.98 -0.40 2.42
N SER A 272 -17.25 0.57 1.85
CA SER A 272 -16.40 1.49 2.61
C SER A 272 -16.81 2.94 2.31
N PRO A 273 -17.41 3.68 3.27
CA PRO A 273 -17.68 5.10 3.11
C PRO A 273 -16.44 5.90 2.65
N LEU A 274 -15.27 5.61 3.25
CA LEU A 274 -14.03 6.30 2.91
C LEU A 274 -13.63 6.07 1.44
N SER A 275 -13.78 4.85 0.93
CA SER A 275 -13.38 4.52 -0.44
C SER A 275 -14.20 5.33 -1.45
N VAL A 276 -15.52 5.42 -1.24
CA VAL A 276 -16.44 6.16 -2.09
C VAL A 276 -16.14 7.65 -2.03
N LYS A 277 -15.89 8.20 -0.84
CA LYS A 277 -15.48 9.61 -0.68
C LYS A 277 -14.20 9.93 -1.44
N CYS A 278 -13.16 9.10 -1.28
CA CYS A 278 -11.88 9.30 -1.98
C CYS A 278 -12.05 9.27 -3.50
N LEU A 279 -12.87 8.36 -4.02
CA LEU A 279 -13.17 8.29 -5.45
C LEU A 279 -13.98 9.49 -5.95
N ARG A 280 -15.00 9.94 -5.20
CA ARG A 280 -15.76 11.14 -5.54
C ARG A 280 -14.87 12.39 -5.54
N ILE A 281 -13.96 12.54 -4.58
CA ILE A 281 -12.97 13.64 -4.54
C ILE A 281 -12.09 13.61 -5.79
N ASN A 282 -11.63 12.43 -6.20
CA ASN A 282 -10.83 12.30 -7.43
C ASN A 282 -11.63 12.68 -8.68
N LEU A 283 -12.89 12.25 -8.77
CA LEU A 283 -13.79 12.51 -9.91
C LEU A 283 -14.22 13.98 -9.99
N ALA A 284 -14.33 14.67 -8.86
CA ALA A 284 -14.69 16.09 -8.82
C ALA A 284 -13.58 17.02 -9.34
N ASN A 285 -12.35 16.52 -9.50
CA ASN A 285 -11.25 17.33 -10.00
C ASN A 285 -11.30 17.51 -11.52
N SER A 286 -11.65 18.71 -11.98
CA SER A 286 -11.80 19.05 -13.40
C SER A 286 -10.51 18.97 -14.24
N LEU A 287 -9.34 18.89 -13.63
CA LEU A 287 -8.05 18.72 -14.32
C LEU A 287 -7.72 17.25 -14.58
N ILE A 288 -8.43 16.32 -13.95
CA ILE A 288 -8.21 14.88 -14.09
C ILE A 288 -9.15 14.32 -15.14
N GLY A 289 -8.59 13.71 -16.19
CA GLY A 289 -9.38 13.19 -17.31
C GLY A 289 -10.04 11.84 -17.01
N CYS A 290 -9.27 10.88 -16.52
CA CYS A 290 -9.76 9.53 -16.21
C CYS A 290 -8.97 8.93 -15.04
N THR A 291 -9.66 8.26 -14.12
CA THR A 291 -9.03 7.52 -13.02
C THR A 291 -9.11 6.02 -13.26
N LEU A 292 -7.96 5.34 -13.31
CA LEU A 292 -7.86 3.89 -13.43
C LEU A 292 -7.92 3.25 -12.04
N VAL A 293 -8.98 2.47 -11.79
CA VAL A 293 -9.25 1.88 -10.46
C VAL A 293 -8.59 0.52 -10.25
N GLY A 294 -8.44 -0.31 -11.30
CA GLY A 294 -7.76 -1.61 -11.24
C GLY A 294 -8.32 -2.61 -10.20
N MET A 295 -9.56 -2.43 -9.76
CA MET A 295 -10.16 -3.17 -8.64
C MET A 295 -10.53 -4.59 -9.05
N ARG A 296 -10.29 -5.55 -8.15
CA ARG A 296 -10.64 -6.98 -8.32
C ARG A 296 -11.61 -7.51 -7.27
N ASN A 297 -11.72 -6.83 -6.13
CA ASN A 297 -12.69 -7.17 -5.08
C ASN A 297 -14.05 -6.59 -5.47
N LEU A 298 -15.10 -7.42 -5.46
CA LEU A 298 -16.46 -7.02 -5.83
C LEU A 298 -16.96 -5.82 -5.01
N ASN A 299 -16.70 -5.80 -3.72
CA ASN A 299 -17.13 -4.70 -2.84
C ASN A 299 -16.48 -3.37 -3.24
N HIS A 300 -15.20 -3.38 -3.61
CA HIS A 300 -14.52 -2.16 -4.08
C HIS A 300 -15.04 -1.73 -5.46
N VAL A 301 -15.39 -2.69 -6.33
CA VAL A 301 -16.02 -2.38 -7.62
C VAL A 301 -17.37 -1.72 -7.40
N GLU A 302 -18.20 -2.23 -6.50
CA GLU A 302 -19.48 -1.64 -6.12
C GLU A 302 -19.30 -0.22 -5.57
N ASP A 303 -18.33 -0.01 -4.68
CA ASP A 303 -17.96 1.32 -4.17
C ASP A 303 -17.57 2.27 -5.32
N SER A 304 -16.82 1.81 -6.32
CA SER A 304 -16.43 2.65 -7.46
C SER A 304 -17.60 3.03 -8.38
N ILE A 305 -18.53 2.10 -8.60
CA ILE A 305 -19.75 2.36 -9.36
C ILE A 305 -20.64 3.32 -8.58
N LEU A 306 -20.75 3.15 -7.26
CA LEU A 306 -21.51 4.05 -6.40
C LEU A 306 -20.89 5.46 -6.41
N ALA A 307 -19.57 5.58 -6.30
CA ALA A 307 -18.88 6.86 -6.41
C ALA A 307 -19.22 7.57 -7.72
N LEU A 308 -19.14 6.87 -8.86
CA LEU A 308 -19.48 7.43 -10.16
C LEU A 308 -20.94 7.88 -10.25
N ARG A 309 -21.89 7.08 -9.73
CA ARG A 309 -23.33 7.43 -9.71
C ARG A 309 -23.63 8.66 -8.86
N LEU A 310 -22.85 8.89 -7.82
CA LEU A 310 -22.99 10.02 -6.91
C LEU A 310 -22.11 11.23 -7.30
N SER A 311 -21.41 11.17 -8.43
CA SER A 311 -20.45 12.21 -8.83
C SER A 311 -21.07 13.39 -9.60
N ASP A 312 -22.39 13.57 -9.54
CA ASP A 312 -23.05 14.71 -10.16
C ASP A 312 -22.86 15.98 -9.32
N ASN A 313 -21.89 16.85 -9.70
CA ASN A 313 -21.68 18.26 -9.30
C ASN A 313 -21.77 18.67 -7.80
N ASP A 314 -21.87 17.74 -6.86
CA ASP A 314 -22.04 18.09 -5.44
C ASP A 314 -20.79 18.65 -4.75
N ILE A 315 -19.60 18.37 -5.31
CA ILE A 315 -18.32 18.78 -4.72
C ILE A 315 -17.77 19.97 -5.50
N THR A 316 -17.88 21.16 -4.91
CA THR A 316 -17.35 22.40 -5.49
C THR A 316 -15.83 22.46 -5.39
N ALA A 317 -15.20 23.32 -6.19
CA ALA A 317 -13.76 23.59 -6.10
C ALA A 317 -13.35 24.11 -4.71
N GLU A 318 -14.21 24.90 -4.06
CA GLU A 318 -13.99 25.40 -2.69
C GLU A 318 -13.93 24.25 -1.68
N TYR A 319 -14.88 23.30 -1.74
CA TYR A 319 -14.84 22.12 -0.86
C TYR A 319 -13.63 21.22 -1.12
N LEU A 320 -13.19 21.08 -2.38
CA LEU A 320 -11.97 20.34 -2.69
C LEU A 320 -10.74 20.97 -2.02
N GLU A 321 -10.60 22.30 -2.11
CA GLU A 321 -9.51 23.03 -1.45
C GLU A 321 -9.57 22.91 0.08
N GLU A 322 -10.76 23.00 0.68
CA GLU A 322 -10.93 22.80 2.13
C GLU A 322 -10.51 21.40 2.57
N ILE A 323 -10.98 20.35 1.87
CA ILE A 323 -10.58 18.97 2.13
C ILE A 323 -9.06 18.84 2.02
N TYR A 324 -8.48 19.40 0.97
CA TYR A 324 -7.05 19.37 0.73
C TYR A 324 -6.23 20.10 1.80
N ASN A 325 -6.73 21.19 2.36
CA ASN A 325 -6.06 21.92 3.43
C ASN A 325 -6.16 21.19 4.78
N CYS A 326 -7.26 20.48 5.05
CA CYS A 326 -7.41 19.67 6.26
C CYS A 326 -6.51 18.42 6.29
N LEU A 327 -5.94 18.02 5.16
CA LEU A 327 -5.11 16.81 5.03
C LEU A 327 -3.59 17.10 5.00
N GLN A 328 -3.18 18.35 5.17
CA GLN A 328 -1.76 18.75 5.29
C GLN A 328 -1.25 18.57 6.72
#